data_AF-A0A820N1J6-F1
#
_entry.id   AF-A0A820N1J6-F1
#
_cell.length_a   1.000
_cell.length_b   1.000
_cell.length_c   1.000
_cell.angle_alpha   90.00
_cell.angle_beta   90.00
_cell.angle_gamma   90.00
#
_symmetry.space_group_name_H-M   'P 1'
#
loop_
_entity.id
_entity.type
_entity.pdbx_description
1 polymer ?
#
loop_
_entity_poly.entity_id
_entity_poly.type
_entity_poly.pdbx_seq_one_letter_code
_entity_poly.pdbx_strand_id
1 'polypeptide(L)' 'MFSLLVNICANATWSQNGVTVAGGNGAGGATNQLNLPYGLFVDDDQTVVIADVWNHRIMQWKNGDTTNGQVVAGGNGAG' A
#
# COMPACT_ATOMS: atom_id res chain seq x y z
N MET A 1 36.02 20.96 8.13
CA MET A 1 34.58 21.06 8.43
C MET A 1 33.85 21.00 7.10
N PHE A 2 33.34 19.83 6.72
CA PHE A 2 32.61 19.64 5.47
C PHE A 2 31.15 19.96 5.74
N SER A 3 30.66 21.11 5.27
CA SER A 3 29.23 21.40 5.26
C SER A 3 28.68 20.89 3.93
N LEU A 4 27.96 19.77 3.98
CA LEU A 4 27.17 19.33 2.83
C LEU A 4 25.90 20.19 2.82
N LEU A 5 25.90 21.25 2.02
CA LEU A 5 24.66 21.95 1.68
C LEU A 5 23.84 21.04 0.77
N VAL A 6 22.78 20.44 1.30
CA VAL A 6 21.77 19.77 0.47
C VAL A 6 21.08 20.87 -0.34
N ASN A 7 21.45 20.99 -1.60
CA ASN A 7 20.88 21.97 -2.52
C ASN A 7 19.54 21.43 -3.04
N ILE A 8 18.48 21.58 -2.24
CA ILE A 8 17.11 21.38 -2.74
C ILE A 8 16.81 22.58 -3.63
N CYS A 9 16.82 22.38 -4.96
CA CYS A 9 16.57 23.46 -5.89
C CYS A 9 15.17 24.04 -5.64
N ALA A 10 15.06 25.38 -5.57
CA ALA A 10 13.82 26.10 -5.24
C ALA A 10 12.66 25.89 -6.23
N ASN A 11 12.86 25.05 -7.26
CA ASN A 11 11.91 24.73 -8.32
C ASN A 11 11.77 23.21 -8.53
N ALA A 12 12.09 22.37 -7.54
CA ALA A 12 11.80 20.95 -7.61
C ALA A 12 10.28 20.75 -7.68
N THR A 13 9.74 20.64 -8.89
CA THR A 13 8.43 20.06 -9.11
C THR A 13 8.55 18.59 -8.73
N TRP A 14 7.96 18.22 -7.60
CA TRP A 14 7.71 16.81 -7.26
C TRP A 14 6.72 16.25 -8.28
N SER A 15 7.18 15.99 -9.51
CA SER A 15 6.40 15.27 -10.50
C SER A 15 6.53 13.79 -10.18
N GLN A 16 5.73 13.35 -9.23
CA GLN A 16 5.41 11.93 -9.09
C GLN A 16 3.94 11.79 -9.42
N ASN A 17 3.66 11.25 -10.62
CA ASN A 17 2.35 10.69 -10.90
C ASN A 17 2.15 9.54 -9.89
N GLY A 18 1.26 9.74 -8.92
CA GLY A 18 0.91 8.71 -7.96
C GLY A 18 0.24 7.54 -8.69
N VAL A 19 0.58 6.32 -8.27
CA VAL A 19 -0.06 5.10 -8.76
C VAL A 19 -0.78 4.44 -7.59
N THR A 20 -2.01 3.97 -7.83
CA THR A 20 -2.72 3.15 -6.85
C THR A 20 -2.04 1.79 -6.77
N VAL A 21 -1.48 1.47 -5.61
CA VAL A 21 -0.81 0.17 -5.35
C VAL A 21 -1.82 -0.86 -4.85
N ALA A 22 -2.74 -0.46 -3.97
CA ALA A 22 -3.69 -1.35 -3.33
C ALA A 22 -5.14 -0.84 -3.46
N GLY A 23 -6.07 -1.74 -3.76
CA GLY A 23 -7.48 -1.42 -3.91
C GLY A 23 -7.80 -0.62 -5.18
N GLY A 24 -8.63 0.42 -5.05
CA GLY A 24 -9.06 1.27 -6.16
C GLY A 24 -10.19 0.70 -7.03
N ASN A 25 -10.58 -0.56 -6.83
CA ASN A 25 -11.58 -1.27 -7.64
C ASN A 25 -12.94 -1.45 -6.92
N GLY A 26 -13.27 -0.51 -6.03
CA GLY A 26 -14.47 -0.57 -5.20
C GLY A 26 -14.37 -1.57 -4.04
N ALA A 27 -15.44 -1.61 -3.23
CA ALA A 27 -15.54 -2.52 -2.09
C ALA A 27 -15.86 -3.95 -2.56
N GLY A 28 -15.13 -4.94 -2.03
CA GLY A 28 -15.37 -6.35 -2.35
C GLY A 28 -14.25 -7.28 -1.88
N GLY A 29 -14.40 -8.57 -2.15
CA GLY A 29 -13.50 -9.63 -1.69
C GLY A 29 -12.42 -10.08 -2.68
N ALA A 30 -12.39 -9.51 -3.89
CA ALA A 30 -11.34 -9.84 -4.85
C ALA A 30 -9.95 -9.38 -4.37
N THR A 31 -8.87 -9.93 -4.95
CA THR A 31 -7.47 -9.61 -4.59
C THR A 31 -7.06 -8.17 -4.90
N ASN A 32 -7.83 -7.47 -5.72
CA ASN A 32 -7.64 -6.07 -6.10
C ASN A 32 -8.69 -5.14 -5.45
N GLN A 33 -9.48 -5.64 -4.50
CA GLN A 33 -10.51 -4.92 -3.77
C GLN A 33 -10.21 -4.95 -2.27
N LEU A 34 -10.75 -3.95 -1.55
CA LEU A 34 -10.67 -3.81 -0.10
C LEU A 34 -12.07 -3.48 0.44
N ASN A 35 -12.40 -3.88 1.66
CA ASN A 35 -13.70 -3.67 2.28
C ASN A 35 -13.54 -3.17 3.72
N LEU A 36 -13.75 -1.88 3.92
CA LEU A 36 -13.49 -1.16 5.18
C LEU A 36 -12.09 -1.47 5.76
N PRO A 37 -10.99 -1.14 5.05
CA PRO A 37 -9.65 -1.29 5.60
C PRO A 37 -9.39 -0.27 6.73
N TYR A 38 -8.72 -0.69 7.81
CA TYR A 38 -8.47 0.17 9.00
C TYR A 38 -6.98 0.42 9.29
N GLY A 39 -6.09 -0.49 8.88
CA GLY A 39 -4.67 -0.41 9.17
C GLY A 39 -3.83 -0.57 7.91
N LEU A 40 -2.73 0.17 7.85
CA LEU A 40 -1.73 0.17 6.77
C LEU A 40 -0.33 0.17 7.41
N PHE A 41 0.56 -0.66 6.89
CA PHE A 41 1.98 -0.64 7.19
C PHE A 41 2.78 -0.77 5.88
N VAL A 42 3.94 -0.13 5.83
CA VAL A 42 4.89 -0.25 4.72
C VAL A 42 6.25 -0.59 5.33
N ASP A 43 6.87 -1.66 4.85
CA ASP A 43 8.20 -2.08 5.31
C ASP A 43 9.35 -1.48 4.47
N ASP A 44 10.59 -1.77 4.88
CA ASP A 44 11.80 -1.27 4.21
C ASP A 44 11.95 -1.78 2.76
N ASP A 45 11.32 -2.90 2.42
CA ASP A 45 11.26 -3.46 1.07
C ASP A 45 10.15 -2.81 0.21
N GLN A 46 9.48 -1.78 0.73
CA GLN A 46 8.32 -1.10 0.12
C GLN A 46 7.11 -2.03 -0.09
N THR A 47 6.99 -3.06 0.74
CA THR A 47 5.82 -3.93 0.77
C THR A 47 4.71 -3.27 1.56
N VAL A 48 3.53 -3.17 0.96
CA VAL A 48 2.34 -2.60 1.55
C VAL A 48 1.50 -3.72 2.18
N VAL A 49 1.20 -3.60 3.47
CA VAL A 49 0.33 -4.53 4.20
C VAL A 49 -0.90 -3.78 4.72
N ILE A 50 -2.08 -4.31 4.45
CA ILE A 50 -3.37 -3.69 4.79
C ILE A 50 -4.23 -4.66 5.60
N ALA A 51 -4.78 -4.17 6.71
CA ALA A 51 -5.83 -4.86 7.44
C ALA A 51 -7.20 -4.57 6.79
N ASP A 52 -7.70 -5.54 6.03
CA ASP A 52 -8.95 -5.50 5.28
C ASP A 52 -10.09 -6.09 6.14
N VAL A 53 -10.56 -5.27 7.09
CA VAL A 53 -11.30 -5.71 8.28
C VAL A 53 -12.60 -6.43 7.93
N TRP A 54 -13.38 -5.89 6.99
CA TRP A 54 -14.70 -6.45 6.67
C TRP A 54 -14.64 -7.64 5.72
N ASN A 55 -13.46 -7.91 5.16
CA ASN A 55 -13.14 -9.18 4.52
C ASN A 55 -12.40 -10.15 5.45
N HIS A 56 -12.19 -9.77 6.72
CA HIS A 56 -11.53 -10.58 7.75
C HIS A 56 -10.16 -11.12 7.31
N ARG A 57 -9.35 -10.29 6.64
CA ARG A 57 -8.06 -10.70 6.08
C ARG A 57 -7.00 -9.63 6.17
N ILE A 58 -5.75 -10.06 6.07
CA ILE A 58 -4.58 -9.20 5.88
C ILE A 58 -4.10 -9.37 4.45
N MET A 59 -4.01 -8.26 3.73
CA MET A 59 -3.60 -8.21 2.34
C MET A 59 -2.19 -7.62 2.21
N GLN A 60 -1.41 -8.13 1.26
CA GLN A 60 -0.05 -7.69 0.97
C GLN A 60 0.11 -7.35 -0.52
N TRP A 61 0.80 -6.25 -0.82
CA TRP A 61 1.31 -5.90 -2.15
C TRP A 61 2.81 -5.67 -2.06
N LYS A 62 3.60 -6.42 -2.82
CA LYS A 62 5.05 -6.20 -2.88
C LYS A 62 5.37 -4.99 -3.73
N ASN A 63 6.59 -4.48 -3.58
CA ASN A 63 7.05 -3.37 -4.41
C ASN A 63 6.89 -3.68 -5.92
N GLY A 64 6.23 -2.79 -6.65
CA GLY A 64 5.91 -2.95 -8.07
C GLY A 64 4.58 -3.65 -8.37
N ASP A 65 3.94 -4.31 -7.41
CA ASP A 65 2.62 -4.91 -7.60
C ASP A 65 1.53 -3.84 -7.51
N THR A 66 0.82 -3.57 -8.60
CA THR A 66 -0.27 -2.56 -8.64
C THR A 66 -1.62 -3.14 -9.03
N THR A 67 -1.67 -4.42 -9.43
CA THR A 67 -2.89 -5.03 -9.97
C THR A 67 -3.62 -5.89 -8.94
N ASN A 68 -2.91 -6.77 -8.23
CA ASN A 68 -3.50 -7.72 -7.30
C ASN A 68 -2.63 -7.89 -6.06
N GLY A 69 -3.26 -7.94 -4.89
CA GLY A 69 -2.61 -8.28 -3.63
C GLY A 69 -2.70 -9.76 -3.32
N GLN A 70 -2.02 -10.18 -2.26
CA GLN A 70 -2.02 -11.54 -1.74
C GLN A 70 -2.61 -11.56 -0.32
N VAL A 71 -3.43 -12.56 -0.02
CA VAL A 71 -3.88 -12.80 1.35
C VAL A 71 -2.74 -13.46 2.12
N VAL A 72 -2.25 -12.80 3.17
CA VAL A 72 -1.14 -13.32 4.00
C VAL A 72 -1.61 -13.82 5.37
N ALA A 73 -2.83 -13.47 5.78
CA ALA A 73 -3.49 -14.02 6.96
C ALA A 73 -5.02 -13.82 6.88
N GLY A 74 -5.79 -14.68 7.56
CA GLY A 74 -7.25 -14.60 7.60
C GLY A 74 -7.95 -15.10 6.33
N GLY A 75 -9.15 -14.58 6.06
CA GLY A 75 -9.96 -14.89 4.87
C GLY A 75 -11.06 -15.95 5.08
N ASN A 76 -11.22 -16.47 6.30
CA ASN A 76 -12.21 -17.51 6.64
C ASN A 76 -13.43 -16.96 7.41
N GLY A 77 -13.68 -15.65 7.33
CA GLY A 77 -14.74 -14.97 8.09
C GLY A 77 -14.27 -14.45 9.44
N ALA A 78 -15.22 -13.98 10.25
CA ALA A 78 -14.94 -13.57 11.63
C ALA A 78 -14.38 -14.77 12.41
N GLY A 79 -13.29 -14.53 13.15
CA GLY A 79 -12.54 -15.57 13.87
C GLY A 79 -13.37 -16.43 14.80
#